data_AF-A0A0F9TM36-F1
#
_entry.id   AF-A0A0F9TM36-F1
#
_cell.length_a   1.000
_cell.length_b   1.000
_cell.length_c   1.000
_cell.angle_alpha   90.00
_cell.angle_beta   90.00
_cell.angle_gamma   90.00
#
_symmetry.space_group_name_H-M   'P 1'
#
loop_
_entity.id
_entity.type
_entity.pdbx_description
1 polymer ?
#
loop_
_entity_poly.entity_id
_entity_poly.type
_entity_poly.pdbx_seq_one_letter_code
_entity_poly.pdbx_strand_id
1 'polypeptide(L)'
;MTTGFALDSRIGSKHLVVSLKALGLPVSLELLDFGDAAFLGNGPTGPVMVGIELKNLNDLLSSARSGRLVGRQLPGMLDDYEFCWLFVEGEYRPNPETGRLQVKRRKWVDLHEGHRGWMYREVDSFLTTLEVVLGVRVQQTTSSGHTAMCMANLYRWWQKDWADHHAHEAYDESRRPGQLVSMTAPTLCHEVAIKLPGVGYRKAQRVAKTFGTTRKMVNAARKDWLAIEGIGKTIASRIDKELGEP
;
A
#
# COMPACT_ATOMS: atom_id res chain seq x y z
N MET A 1 -6.97 -15.54 -22.86
CA MET A 1 -5.59 -15.06 -23.09
C MET A 1 -4.71 -15.81 -22.11
N THR A 2 -3.64 -16.41 -22.58
CA THR A 2 -2.73 -17.23 -21.76
C THR A 2 -2.11 -16.36 -20.67
N THR A 3 -2.25 -16.78 -19.40
CA THR A 3 -1.68 -16.20 -18.18
C THR A 3 -0.16 -16.42 -18.14
N GLY A 4 0.55 -15.83 -19.10
CA GLY A 4 2.00 -15.92 -19.23
C GLY A 4 2.72 -14.88 -18.37
N PHE A 5 3.94 -15.21 -17.96
CA PHE A 5 4.89 -14.25 -17.38
C PHE A 5 5.97 -13.97 -18.42
N ALA A 6 5.87 -12.86 -19.12
CA ALA A 6 6.84 -12.47 -20.13
C ALA A 6 8.07 -11.86 -19.45
N LEU A 7 9.25 -12.38 -19.79
CA LEU A 7 10.52 -11.84 -19.36
C LEU A 7 11.28 -11.36 -20.59
N ASP A 8 11.83 -10.16 -20.52
CA ASP A 8 12.57 -9.60 -21.63
C ASP A 8 13.80 -10.45 -21.99
N SER A 9 13.98 -10.70 -23.28
CA SER A 9 15.02 -11.57 -23.82
C SER A 9 16.41 -10.93 -23.86
N ARG A 10 16.50 -9.61 -23.64
CA ARG A 10 17.78 -8.88 -23.49
C ARG A 10 18.46 -9.27 -22.18
N ILE A 11 19.73 -8.92 -22.06
CA ILE A 11 20.64 -9.45 -21.02
C ILE A 11 20.15 -9.15 -19.58
N GLY A 12 19.48 -8.01 -19.37
CA GLY A 12 19.14 -7.47 -18.05
C GLY A 12 18.40 -8.45 -17.14
N SER A 13 17.42 -9.16 -17.67
CA SER A 13 16.51 -9.99 -16.88
C SER A 13 16.60 -11.49 -17.17
N LYS A 14 17.19 -11.89 -18.30
CA LYS A 14 17.31 -13.30 -18.75
C LYS A 14 17.89 -14.27 -17.70
N HIS A 15 18.75 -13.79 -16.80
CA HIS A 15 19.33 -14.61 -15.74
C HIS A 15 18.28 -15.12 -14.72
N LEU A 16 17.10 -14.51 -14.64
CA LEU A 16 16.03 -14.89 -13.72
C LEU A 16 15.14 -16.04 -14.22
N VAL A 17 15.21 -16.42 -15.51
CA VAL A 17 14.33 -17.44 -16.10
C VAL A 17 14.36 -18.74 -15.30
N VAL A 18 15.55 -19.23 -14.96
CA VAL A 18 15.72 -20.50 -14.24
C VAL A 18 15.05 -20.43 -12.87
N SER A 19 15.30 -19.35 -12.12
CA SER A 19 14.74 -19.14 -10.79
C SER A 19 13.22 -18.99 -10.82
N LEU A 20 12.69 -18.20 -11.75
CA LEU A 20 11.24 -17.98 -11.88
C LEU A 20 10.51 -19.26 -12.30
N LYS A 21 11.08 -20.06 -13.23
CA LYS A 21 10.54 -21.38 -13.59
C LYS A 21 10.61 -22.37 -12.43
N ALA A 22 11.70 -22.37 -11.66
CA ALA A 22 11.83 -23.20 -10.46
C ALA A 22 10.78 -22.82 -9.39
N LEU A 23 10.33 -21.56 -9.37
CA LEU A 23 9.20 -21.08 -8.56
C LEU A 23 7.84 -21.40 -9.19
N GLY A 24 7.77 -22.15 -10.30
CA GLY A 24 6.53 -22.58 -10.94
C GLY A 24 5.81 -21.50 -11.74
N LEU A 25 6.48 -20.41 -12.11
CA LEU A 25 5.88 -19.39 -12.97
C LEU A 25 5.87 -19.85 -14.44
N PRO A 26 4.82 -19.50 -15.22
CA PRO A 26 4.73 -19.78 -16.64
C PRO A 26 5.56 -18.78 -17.47
N VAL A 27 6.90 -18.86 -17.33
CA VAL A 27 7.82 -17.88 -17.92
C VAL A 27 8.07 -18.12 -19.41
N SER A 28 7.82 -17.10 -20.23
CA SER A 28 8.27 -16.99 -21.62
C SER A 28 9.36 -15.93 -21.76
N LEU A 29 10.29 -16.14 -22.71
CA LEU A 29 11.24 -15.12 -23.11
C LEU A 29 10.70 -14.38 -24.33
N GLU A 30 10.53 -13.08 -24.21
CA GLU A 30 9.90 -12.23 -25.24
C GLU A 30 10.72 -10.96 -25.45
N LEU A 31 10.46 -10.23 -26.53
CA LEU A 31 11.02 -8.88 -26.70
C LEU A 31 9.96 -7.89 -26.23
N LEU A 32 10.23 -7.16 -25.16
CA LEU A 32 9.34 -6.13 -24.66
C LEU A 32 9.78 -4.77 -25.18
N ASP A 33 8.83 -3.91 -25.54
CA ASP A 33 9.16 -2.54 -25.93
C ASP A 33 9.72 -1.76 -24.73
N PHE A 34 9.11 -1.94 -23.55
CA PHE A 34 9.54 -1.36 -22.28
C PHE A 34 9.48 -2.37 -21.12
N GLY A 35 10.32 -2.17 -20.12
CA GLY A 35 10.42 -3.05 -18.95
C GLY A 35 11.24 -4.32 -19.21
N ASP A 36 11.51 -5.01 -18.10
CA ASP A 36 12.30 -6.23 -18.02
C ASP A 36 11.42 -7.49 -17.82
N ALA A 37 10.19 -7.30 -17.34
CA ALA A 37 9.15 -8.32 -17.29
C ALA A 37 7.76 -7.69 -17.41
N ALA A 38 6.79 -8.45 -17.91
CA ALA A 38 5.40 -8.05 -17.97
C ALA A 38 4.46 -9.26 -17.83
N PHE A 39 3.27 -9.04 -17.30
CA PHE A 39 2.22 -10.06 -17.25
C PHE A 39 0.84 -9.43 -17.13
N LEU A 40 -0.20 -10.22 -17.44
CA LEU A 40 -1.59 -9.86 -17.23
C LEU A 40 -2.02 -10.24 -15.80
N GLY A 41 -2.61 -9.30 -15.08
CA GLY A 41 -3.16 -9.48 -13.74
C GLY A 41 -4.67 -9.24 -13.69
N ASN A 42 -5.33 -9.73 -12.65
CA ASN A 42 -6.73 -9.45 -12.36
C ASN A 42 -6.84 -8.10 -11.62
N GLY A 43 -7.32 -7.07 -12.31
CA GLY A 43 -7.58 -5.76 -11.75
C GLY A 43 -9.02 -5.57 -11.25
N PRO A 44 -9.31 -4.42 -10.61
CA PRO A 44 -10.62 -4.13 -10.01
C PRO A 44 -11.78 -4.10 -11.01
N THR A 45 -11.49 -3.74 -12.26
CA THR A 45 -12.49 -3.57 -13.31
C THR A 45 -12.28 -4.53 -14.48
N GLY A 46 -11.43 -5.54 -14.32
CA GLY A 46 -11.02 -6.46 -15.37
C GLY A 46 -9.51 -6.65 -15.42
N PRO A 47 -9.01 -7.41 -16.41
CA PRO A 47 -7.57 -7.66 -16.56
C PRO A 47 -6.78 -6.37 -16.79
N VAL A 48 -5.58 -6.29 -16.20
CA VAL A 48 -4.66 -5.15 -16.29
C VAL A 48 -3.26 -5.63 -16.62
N MET A 49 -2.49 -4.84 -17.37
CA MET A 49 -1.08 -5.11 -17.63
C MET A 49 -0.21 -4.59 -16.49
N VAL A 50 0.67 -5.47 -16.02
CA VAL A 50 1.65 -5.17 -14.97
C VAL A 50 3.04 -5.24 -15.58
N GLY A 51 3.77 -4.12 -15.54
CA GLY A 51 5.14 -4.01 -16.03
C GLY A 51 6.15 -3.89 -14.89
N ILE A 52 7.30 -4.54 -15.04
CA ILE A 52 8.41 -4.52 -14.08
C ILE A 52 9.69 -4.07 -14.78
N GLU A 53 10.36 -3.04 -14.26
CA GLU A 53 11.75 -2.69 -14.57
C GLU A 53 12.66 -3.21 -13.44
N LEU A 54 13.77 -3.83 -13.80
CA LEU A 54 14.80 -4.33 -12.89
C LEU A 54 16.04 -3.45 -13.00
N LYS A 55 16.52 -2.91 -11.89
CA LYS A 55 17.81 -2.23 -11.83
C LYS A 55 18.60 -2.70 -10.63
N ASN A 56 19.89 -2.96 -10.82
CA ASN A 56 20.78 -2.92 -9.68
C ASN A 56 21.02 -1.46 -9.24
N LEU A 57 21.49 -1.26 -8.02
CA LEU A 57 21.71 0.08 -7.48
C LEU A 57 22.66 0.95 -8.34
N ASN A 58 23.73 0.38 -8.91
CA ASN A 58 24.67 1.18 -9.72
C ASN A 58 24.00 1.67 -11.01
N ASP A 59 23.25 0.80 -11.68
CA ASP A 59 22.50 1.15 -12.88
C ASP A 59 21.41 2.18 -12.59
N LEU A 60 20.74 2.06 -11.43
CA LEU A 60 19.78 3.05 -10.95
C LEU A 60 20.45 4.43 -10.83
N LEU A 61 21.56 4.53 -10.12
CA LEU A 61 22.25 5.80 -9.89
C LEU A 61 22.76 6.43 -11.18
N SER A 62 23.37 5.61 -12.05
CA SER A 62 23.81 6.05 -13.37
C SER A 62 22.64 6.57 -14.23
N SER A 63 21.50 5.86 -14.19
CA SER A 63 20.30 6.24 -14.95
C SER A 63 19.59 7.47 -14.37
N ALA A 64 19.63 7.66 -13.05
CA ALA A 64 19.10 8.84 -12.38
C ALA A 64 19.91 10.08 -12.73
N ARG A 65 21.24 9.99 -12.70
CA ARG A 65 22.14 11.10 -13.06
C ARG A 65 22.04 11.49 -14.52
N SER A 66 21.96 10.51 -15.43
CA SER A 66 21.83 10.77 -16.87
C SER A 66 20.41 11.17 -17.29
N GLY A 67 19.42 11.05 -16.42
CA GLY A 67 18.00 11.22 -16.76
C GLY A 67 17.43 10.10 -17.62
N ARG A 68 18.21 9.05 -17.94
CA ARG A 68 17.79 7.95 -18.82
C ARG A 68 16.51 7.25 -18.34
N LEU A 69 16.40 7.04 -17.03
CA LEU A 69 15.27 6.32 -16.45
C LEU A 69 13.97 7.10 -16.63
N VAL A 70 13.97 8.37 -16.22
CA VAL A 70 12.77 9.23 -16.25
C VAL A 70 12.50 9.81 -17.64
N GLY A 71 13.53 9.96 -18.48
CA GLY A 71 13.40 10.57 -19.81
C GLY A 71 12.99 9.62 -20.93
N ARG A 72 12.99 8.30 -20.69
CA ARG A 72 12.62 7.33 -21.74
C ARG A 72 12.02 6.04 -21.20
N GLN A 73 12.68 5.39 -20.25
CA GLN A 73 12.26 4.05 -19.81
C GLN A 73 10.93 4.07 -19.07
N LEU A 74 10.81 4.91 -18.03
CA LEU A 74 9.56 5.01 -17.25
C LEU A 74 8.38 5.60 -18.04
N PRO A 75 8.55 6.65 -18.88
CA PRO A 75 7.46 7.12 -19.73
C PRO A 75 6.86 6.01 -20.59
N GLY A 76 7.70 5.23 -21.30
CA GLY A 76 7.19 4.13 -22.12
C GLY A 76 6.52 3.02 -21.29
N MET A 77 7.02 2.73 -20.09
CA MET A 77 6.33 1.81 -19.19
C MET A 77 4.95 2.34 -18.74
N LEU A 78 4.85 3.63 -18.41
CA LEU A 78 3.60 4.25 -17.95
C LEU A 78 2.56 4.35 -19.07
N ASP A 79 3.02 4.38 -20.33
CA ASP A 79 2.15 4.33 -21.51
C ASP A 79 1.65 2.89 -21.78
N ASP A 80 2.49 1.87 -21.57
CA ASP A 80 2.20 0.48 -21.92
C ASP A 80 1.55 -0.35 -20.80
N TYR A 81 1.69 0.06 -19.53
CA TYR A 81 1.29 -0.72 -18.37
C TYR A 81 0.47 0.09 -17.37
N GLU A 82 -0.69 -0.42 -16.94
CA GLU A 82 -1.51 0.21 -15.90
C GLU A 82 -0.84 0.16 -14.52
N PHE A 83 -0.02 -0.86 -14.25
CA PHE A 83 0.71 -1.01 -13.00
C PHE A 83 2.20 -1.17 -13.24
N CYS A 84 2.95 -0.10 -13.02
CA CYS A 84 4.42 -0.10 -13.13
C CYS A 84 5.11 -0.39 -11.79
N TRP A 85 6.10 -1.28 -11.83
CA TRP A 85 6.99 -1.59 -10.71
C TRP A 85 8.46 -1.36 -11.09
N LEU A 86 9.21 -0.76 -10.18
CA LEU A 86 10.67 -0.69 -10.25
C LEU A 86 11.25 -1.55 -9.13
N PHE A 87 11.96 -2.61 -9.51
CA PHE A 87 12.71 -3.42 -8.57
C PHE A 87 14.15 -2.94 -8.51
N VAL A 88 14.60 -2.59 -7.32
CA VAL A 88 15.98 -2.15 -7.06
C VAL A 88 16.72 -3.26 -6.34
N GLU A 89 17.60 -3.94 -7.06
CA GLU A 89 18.41 -5.05 -6.55
C GLU A 89 19.72 -4.55 -5.93
N GLY A 90 19.97 -4.99 -4.71
CA GLY A 90 21.19 -4.78 -3.94
C GLY A 90 20.92 -4.33 -2.51
N GLU A 91 21.78 -4.77 -1.59
CA GLU A 91 21.74 -4.29 -0.21
C GLU A 91 22.45 -2.94 -0.07
N TYR A 92 21.72 -1.91 0.36
CA TYR A 92 22.26 -0.59 0.64
C TYR A 92 21.63 0.05 1.88
N ARG A 93 22.32 1.04 2.47
CA ARG A 93 21.89 1.74 3.68
C ARG A 93 22.56 3.11 3.81
N PRO A 94 22.08 4.02 4.67
CA PRO A 94 22.87 5.18 5.06
C PRO A 94 24.04 4.76 5.96
N ASN A 95 25.20 5.38 5.77
CA ASN A 95 26.27 5.41 6.75
C ASN A 95 25.72 6.15 7.99
N PRO A 96 25.75 5.54 9.19
CA PRO A 96 25.13 6.10 10.39
C PRO A 96 25.79 7.42 10.85
N GLU A 97 27.06 7.64 10.51
CA GLU A 97 27.80 8.84 10.92
C GLU A 97 27.69 9.97 9.88
N THR A 98 27.75 9.61 8.59
CA THR A 98 27.90 10.61 7.51
C THR A 98 26.66 10.76 6.64
N GLY A 99 25.69 9.85 6.72
CA GLY A 99 24.54 9.79 5.81
C GLY A 99 24.86 9.41 4.37
N ARG A 100 26.12 9.06 4.07
CA ARG A 100 26.55 8.58 2.75
C ARG A 100 25.90 7.25 2.40
N LEU A 101 25.64 7.01 1.13
CA LEU A 101 25.12 5.72 0.68
C LEU A 101 26.19 4.63 0.85
N GLN A 102 25.86 3.56 1.56
CA GLN A 102 26.69 2.37 1.67
C GLN A 102 26.07 1.20 0.93
N VAL A 103 26.90 0.37 0.30
CA VAL A 103 26.49 -0.90 -0.30
C VAL A 103 27.12 -2.07 0.43
N LYS A 104 26.40 -3.19 0.50
CA LYS A 104 26.95 -4.44 1.01
C LYS A 104 27.80 -5.10 -0.06
N ARG A 105 29.10 -5.26 0.24
CA ARG A 105 29.97 -6.22 -0.45
C ARG A 105 30.32 -7.32 0.56
N ARG A 106 31.60 -7.50 0.90
CA ARG A 106 31.98 -8.28 2.10
C ARG A 106 31.70 -7.51 3.41
N LYS A 107 31.88 -6.20 3.36
CA LYS A 107 31.56 -5.23 4.42
C LYS A 107 30.73 -4.09 3.82
N TRP A 108 30.13 -3.30 4.67
CA TRP A 108 29.51 -2.05 4.26
C TRP A 108 30.59 -1.08 3.81
N VAL A 109 30.44 -0.55 2.60
CA VAL A 109 31.39 0.40 2.01
C VAL A 109 30.62 1.57 1.43
N ASP A 110 31.11 2.77 1.69
CA ASP A 110 30.58 3.99 1.08
C ASP A 110 30.71 3.89 -0.45
N LEU A 111 29.60 4.09 -1.15
CA LEU A 111 29.55 4.05 -2.59
C LEU A 111 30.09 5.37 -3.15
N HIS A 112 31.24 5.27 -3.82
CA HIS A 112 31.88 6.39 -4.50
C HIS A 112 31.75 6.18 -6.00
N GLU A 113 31.16 7.16 -6.69
CA GLU A 113 31.07 7.18 -8.15
C GLU A 113 31.62 8.52 -8.66
N GLY A 114 32.89 8.50 -9.09
CA GLY A 114 33.64 9.71 -9.45
C GLY A 114 34.10 10.55 -8.24
N HIS A 115 34.19 11.87 -8.40
CA HIS A 115 34.73 12.79 -7.39
C HIS A 115 33.81 13.06 -6.18
N ARG A 116 32.53 12.67 -6.26
CA ARG A 116 31.55 12.88 -5.18
C ARG A 116 30.77 11.59 -4.93
N GLY A 117 30.84 11.07 -3.71
CA GLY A 117 30.01 9.94 -3.28
C GLY A 117 28.54 10.35 -3.17
N TRP A 118 27.64 9.37 -3.35
CA TRP A 118 26.20 9.56 -3.23
C TRP A 118 25.79 9.65 -1.76
N MET A 119 24.86 10.55 -1.46
CA MET A 119 24.17 10.58 -0.17
C MET A 119 22.98 9.61 -0.24
N TYR A 120 22.71 8.89 0.85
CA TYR A 120 21.54 8.00 0.90
C TYR A 120 20.25 8.77 0.61
N ARG A 121 20.13 9.99 1.16
CA ARG A 121 18.97 10.86 0.95
C ARG A 121 18.67 11.15 -0.53
N GLU A 122 19.68 11.17 -1.39
CA GLU A 122 19.51 11.49 -2.81
C GLU A 122 18.80 10.32 -3.52
N VAL A 123 19.19 9.09 -3.20
CA VAL A 123 18.54 7.87 -3.71
C VAL A 123 17.12 7.76 -3.17
N ASP A 124 16.97 7.95 -1.86
CA ASP A 124 15.69 7.85 -1.15
C ASP A 124 14.68 8.89 -1.67
N SER A 125 15.11 10.14 -1.84
CA SER A 125 14.26 11.20 -2.40
C SER A 125 13.89 10.92 -3.86
N PHE A 126 14.82 10.36 -4.63
CA PHE A 126 14.56 10.00 -6.03
C PHE A 126 13.51 8.89 -6.12
N LEU A 127 13.68 7.78 -5.38
CA LEU A 127 12.72 6.69 -5.34
C LEU A 127 11.35 7.15 -4.83
N THR A 128 11.32 7.97 -3.78
CA THR A 128 10.09 8.58 -3.26
C THR A 128 9.39 9.41 -4.34
N THR A 129 10.15 10.16 -5.17
CA THR A 129 9.58 10.93 -6.28
C THR A 129 8.93 10.00 -7.31
N LEU A 130 9.56 8.87 -7.64
CA LEU A 130 8.97 7.90 -8.58
C LEU A 130 7.65 7.32 -8.03
N GLU A 131 7.60 6.99 -6.75
CA GLU A 131 6.40 6.45 -6.11
C GLU A 131 5.27 7.48 -6.03
N VAL A 132 5.57 8.68 -5.52
CA VAL A 132 4.56 9.69 -5.19
C VAL A 132 4.10 10.47 -6.42
N VAL A 133 5.03 10.83 -7.29
CA VAL A 133 4.73 11.72 -8.43
C VAL A 133 4.35 10.91 -9.67
N LEU A 134 5.04 9.79 -9.94
CA LEU A 134 4.81 8.99 -11.14
C LEU A 134 3.92 7.77 -10.91
N GLY A 135 3.58 7.45 -9.65
CA GLY A 135 2.78 6.26 -9.33
C GLY A 135 3.50 4.93 -9.59
N VAL A 136 4.83 4.95 -9.76
CA VAL A 136 5.65 3.75 -9.97
C VAL A 136 5.95 3.11 -8.63
N ARG A 137 5.53 1.87 -8.41
CA ARG A 137 5.75 1.17 -7.12
C ARG A 137 7.20 0.68 -7.02
N VAL A 138 7.88 0.96 -5.92
CA VAL A 138 9.28 0.55 -5.74
C VAL A 138 9.38 -0.66 -4.82
N GLN A 139 10.12 -1.68 -5.27
CA GLN A 139 10.44 -2.85 -4.47
C GLN A 139 11.97 -2.98 -4.35
N GLN A 140 12.49 -2.90 -3.13
CA GLN A 140 13.91 -3.18 -2.88
C GLN A 140 14.11 -4.68 -2.64
N THR A 141 15.14 -5.25 -3.25
CA THR A 141 15.52 -6.66 -3.09
C THR A 141 17.02 -6.78 -2.88
N THR A 142 17.47 -7.87 -2.28
CA THR A 142 18.87 -7.98 -1.81
C THR A 142 19.76 -8.82 -2.74
N SER A 143 19.15 -9.65 -3.58
CA SER A 143 19.82 -10.59 -4.48
C SER A 143 18.85 -11.06 -5.56
N SER A 144 19.37 -11.64 -6.65
CA SER A 144 18.54 -12.15 -7.75
C SER A 144 17.58 -13.26 -7.31
N GLY A 145 17.93 -14.06 -6.30
CA GLY A 145 17.01 -15.04 -5.71
C GLY A 145 15.86 -14.37 -4.96
N HIS A 146 16.13 -13.32 -4.19
CA HIS A 146 15.10 -12.50 -3.54
C HIS A 146 14.23 -11.78 -4.58
N THR A 147 14.84 -11.21 -5.63
CA THR A 147 14.14 -10.61 -6.78
C THR A 147 13.16 -11.58 -7.42
N ALA A 148 13.60 -12.78 -7.78
CA ALA A 148 12.74 -13.81 -8.36
C ALA A 148 11.58 -14.19 -7.44
N MET A 149 11.83 -14.31 -6.13
CA MET A 149 10.80 -14.62 -5.13
C MET A 149 9.75 -13.49 -5.04
N CYS A 150 10.19 -12.24 -4.97
CA CYS A 150 9.29 -11.08 -4.94
C CYS A 150 8.46 -10.96 -6.21
N MET A 151 9.07 -11.16 -7.39
CA MET A 151 8.35 -11.17 -8.67
C MET A 151 7.32 -12.30 -8.73
N ALA A 152 7.67 -13.50 -8.25
CA ALA A 152 6.74 -14.63 -8.18
C ALA A 152 5.56 -14.35 -7.24
N ASN A 153 5.81 -13.74 -6.09
CA ASN A 153 4.75 -13.35 -5.15
C ASN A 153 3.85 -12.27 -5.72
N LEU A 154 4.43 -11.26 -6.38
CA LEU A 154 3.68 -10.21 -7.06
C LEU A 154 2.79 -10.78 -8.17
N TYR A 155 3.33 -11.64 -9.02
CA TYR A 155 2.55 -12.34 -10.05
C TYR A 155 1.35 -13.07 -9.44
N ARG A 156 1.59 -13.94 -8.45
CA ARG A 156 0.53 -14.74 -7.80
C ARG A 156 -0.49 -13.87 -7.08
N TRP A 157 -0.08 -12.73 -6.51
CA TRP A 157 -1.01 -11.77 -5.92
C TRP A 157 -2.00 -11.29 -6.99
N TRP A 158 -1.50 -10.85 -8.14
CA TRP A 158 -2.33 -10.41 -9.27
C TRP A 158 -3.13 -11.54 -9.96
N GLN A 159 -2.81 -12.82 -9.72
CA GLN A 159 -3.60 -13.93 -10.27
C GLN A 159 -4.82 -14.30 -9.40
N LYS A 160 -4.96 -13.73 -8.20
CA LYS A 160 -6.16 -13.92 -7.38
C LYS A 160 -7.32 -13.14 -7.97
N ASP A 161 -8.54 -13.59 -7.73
CA ASP A 161 -9.70 -12.75 -8.04
C ASP A 161 -9.64 -11.49 -7.18
N TRP A 162 -9.98 -10.34 -7.77
CA TRP A 162 -9.81 -9.06 -7.09
C TRP A 162 -10.59 -9.00 -5.75
N ALA A 163 -11.73 -9.69 -5.68
CA ALA A 163 -12.56 -9.79 -4.49
C ALA A 163 -11.90 -10.57 -3.34
N ASP A 164 -10.88 -11.39 -3.59
CA ASP A 164 -10.23 -12.24 -2.59
C ASP A 164 -9.09 -11.53 -1.82
N HIS A 165 -8.88 -10.24 -2.10
CA HIS A 165 -7.81 -9.44 -1.49
C HIS A 165 -8.16 -8.91 -0.08
N HIS A 166 -8.56 -9.75 0.87
CA HIS A 166 -9.09 -9.31 2.17
C HIS A 166 -8.09 -8.69 3.16
N ALA A 167 -6.79 -8.65 2.85
CA ALA A 167 -5.77 -8.18 3.81
C ALA A 167 -5.95 -6.71 4.25
N HIS A 168 -6.69 -5.91 3.48
CA HIS A 168 -6.99 -4.51 3.77
C HIS A 168 -8.35 -4.29 4.45
N GLU A 169 -9.16 -5.34 4.61
CA GLU A 169 -10.51 -5.27 5.19
C GLU A 169 -10.52 -5.21 6.72
N ALA A 170 -9.35 -5.06 7.35
CA ALA A 170 -9.26 -4.86 8.79
C ALA A 170 -9.94 -3.56 9.19
N TYR A 171 -10.82 -3.64 10.19
CA TYR A 171 -11.50 -2.47 10.72
C TYR A 171 -10.50 -1.57 11.44
N ASP A 172 -10.36 -0.32 10.99
CA ASP A 172 -9.51 0.66 11.67
C ASP A 172 -10.20 1.15 12.96
N GLU A 173 -9.86 0.51 14.08
CA GLU A 173 -10.34 0.92 15.41
C GLU A 173 -9.67 2.21 15.91
N SER A 174 -8.57 2.65 15.30
CA SER A 174 -7.79 3.81 15.73
C SER A 174 -8.35 5.14 15.21
N ARG A 175 -9.04 5.13 14.06
CA ARG A 175 -9.70 6.29 13.46
C ARG A 175 -11.15 6.46 13.90
N ARG A 176 -11.47 6.21 15.17
CA ARG A 176 -12.79 6.54 15.73
C ARG A 176 -12.95 8.08 15.73
N PRO A 177 -13.79 8.67 14.86
CA PRO A 177 -13.93 10.12 14.81
C PRO A 177 -14.50 10.60 16.15
N GLY A 178 -13.73 11.40 16.88
CA GLY A 178 -14.18 12.01 18.13
C GLY A 178 -13.76 11.30 19.43
N GLN A 179 -12.76 10.40 19.41
CA GLN A 179 -12.14 9.93 20.64
C GLN A 179 -11.27 11.05 21.26
N LEU A 180 -11.90 11.94 22.02
CA LEU A 180 -11.23 12.56 23.16
C LEU A 180 -10.75 11.39 24.03
N VAL A 181 -9.43 11.34 24.28
CA VAL A 181 -8.77 10.33 25.12
C VAL A 181 -9.46 10.31 26.49
N SER A 182 -10.41 9.39 26.66
CA SER A 182 -11.00 9.08 27.94
C SER A 182 -10.19 7.96 28.54
N MET A 183 -9.65 8.17 29.75
CA MET A 183 -8.87 7.19 30.50
C MET A 183 -9.67 5.94 30.92
N THR A 184 -10.97 5.93 30.62
CA THR A 184 -11.86 4.77 30.75
C THR A 184 -12.38 4.38 29.37
N ALA A 185 -12.24 3.09 29.06
CA ALA A 185 -12.77 2.51 27.83
C ALA A 185 -14.29 2.79 27.75
N PRO A 186 -14.79 3.31 26.61
CA PRO A 186 -16.21 3.54 26.43
C PRO A 186 -16.98 2.21 26.49
N THR A 187 -18.19 2.23 27.04
CA THR A 187 -19.07 1.04 27.01
C THR A 187 -19.63 0.84 25.60
N LEU A 188 -20.06 -0.38 25.25
CA LEU A 188 -20.75 -0.64 23.99
C LEU A 188 -21.96 0.29 23.78
N CYS A 189 -22.67 0.64 24.86
CA CYS A 189 -23.78 1.60 24.80
C CYS A 189 -23.32 2.99 24.36
N HIS A 190 -22.14 3.44 24.82
CA HIS A 190 -21.52 4.70 24.39
C HIS A 190 -21.11 4.66 22.92
N GLU A 191 -20.49 3.56 22.51
CA GLU A 191 -20.02 3.36 21.13
C GLU A 191 -21.18 3.32 20.13
N VAL A 192 -22.29 2.67 20.46
CA VAL A 192 -23.48 2.69 19.60
C VAL A 192 -24.13 4.07 19.65
N ALA A 193 -24.22 4.71 20.81
CA ALA A 193 -24.83 6.03 20.95
C ALA A 193 -24.11 7.10 20.11
N ILE A 194 -22.78 7.08 20.00
CA ILE A 194 -22.03 8.11 19.25
C ILE A 194 -22.24 8.00 17.72
N LYS A 195 -22.72 6.85 17.25
CA LYS A 195 -23.07 6.65 15.83
C LYS A 195 -24.47 7.17 15.50
N LEU A 196 -25.29 7.49 16.50
CA LEU A 196 -26.65 7.97 16.30
C LEU A 196 -26.68 9.43 15.79
N PRO A 197 -27.65 9.77 14.93
CA PRO A 197 -27.72 11.07 14.29
C PRO A 197 -27.85 12.21 15.32
N GLY A 198 -26.88 13.14 15.31
CA GLY A 198 -26.87 14.30 16.21
C GLY A 198 -26.39 14.04 17.64
N VAL A 199 -25.86 12.84 17.91
CA VAL A 199 -25.31 12.42 19.20
C VAL A 199 -23.77 12.43 19.17
N GLY A 200 -23.17 13.59 19.47
CA GLY A 200 -21.72 13.70 19.64
C GLY A 200 -21.22 13.10 20.97
N TYR A 201 -19.88 13.05 21.14
CA TYR A 201 -19.21 12.37 22.26
C TYR A 201 -19.80 12.62 23.67
N ARG A 202 -19.98 13.89 24.07
CA ARG A 202 -20.54 14.24 25.40
C ARG A 202 -22.00 13.81 25.57
N LYS A 203 -22.78 13.81 24.49
CA LYS A 203 -24.17 13.32 24.51
C LYS A 203 -24.17 11.80 24.63
N ALA A 204 -23.30 11.11 23.88
CA ALA A 204 -23.14 9.66 23.99
C ALA A 204 -22.76 9.22 25.42
N GLN A 205 -21.93 9.99 26.14
CA GLN A 205 -21.62 9.71 27.55
C GLN A 205 -22.86 9.78 28.45
N ARG A 206 -23.70 10.81 28.26
CA ARG A 206 -24.97 10.93 29.00
C ARG A 206 -25.94 9.81 28.63
N VAL A 207 -26.05 9.46 27.35
CA VAL A 207 -26.87 8.35 26.86
C VAL A 207 -26.43 7.03 27.52
N ALA A 208 -25.13 6.73 27.51
CA ALA A 208 -24.59 5.53 28.15
C ALA A 208 -24.82 5.51 29.67
N LYS A 209 -24.71 6.67 30.33
CA LYS A 209 -25.01 6.81 31.77
C LYS A 209 -26.50 6.60 32.08
N THR A 210 -27.38 7.12 31.23
CA THR A 210 -28.84 7.02 31.41
C THR A 210 -29.34 5.59 31.18
N PHE A 211 -28.93 4.93 30.09
CA PHE A 211 -29.48 3.63 29.72
C PHE A 211 -28.66 2.45 30.25
N GLY A 212 -27.36 2.64 30.50
CA GLY A 212 -26.43 1.62 31.02
C GLY A 212 -26.04 0.54 30.01
N THR A 213 -26.98 0.07 29.17
CA THR A 213 -26.74 -0.96 28.15
C THR A 213 -27.36 -0.61 26.81
N THR A 214 -26.77 -1.09 25.73
CA THR A 214 -27.29 -0.89 24.36
C THR A 214 -28.72 -1.42 24.22
N ARG A 215 -29.04 -2.57 24.84
CA ARG A 215 -30.40 -3.12 24.82
C ARG A 215 -31.42 -2.15 25.44
N LYS A 216 -31.10 -1.53 26.58
CA LYS A 216 -32.00 -0.56 27.22
C LYS A 216 -32.13 0.70 26.37
N MET A 217 -31.02 1.15 25.78
CA MET A 217 -30.99 2.32 24.90
C MET A 217 -31.86 2.12 23.65
N VAL A 218 -31.73 0.98 22.95
CA VAL A 218 -32.49 0.71 21.71
C VAL A 218 -33.99 0.54 21.99
N ASN A 219 -34.36 -0.05 23.13
CA ASN A 219 -35.76 -0.24 23.51
C ASN A 219 -36.36 0.97 24.27
N ALA A 220 -35.61 2.06 24.45
CA ALA A 220 -36.09 3.23 25.18
C ALA A 220 -37.17 3.96 24.39
N ALA A 221 -38.22 4.43 25.06
CA ALA A 221 -39.24 5.22 24.40
C ALA A 221 -38.72 6.62 24.07
N ARG A 222 -39.31 7.28 23.08
CA ARG A 222 -38.97 8.67 22.69
C ARG A 222 -38.89 9.64 23.87
N LYS A 223 -39.80 9.49 24.84
CA LYS A 223 -39.84 10.33 26.06
C LYS A 223 -38.56 10.20 26.90
N ASP A 224 -37.94 9.02 26.93
CA ASP A 224 -36.74 8.73 27.71
C ASP A 224 -35.51 9.38 27.04
N TRP A 225 -35.47 9.40 25.71
CA TRP A 225 -34.47 10.14 24.93
C TRP A 225 -34.57 11.66 25.13
N LEU A 226 -35.79 12.20 25.19
CA LEU A 226 -36.04 13.63 25.42
C LEU A 226 -35.64 14.10 26.83
N ALA A 227 -35.57 13.19 27.80
CA ALA A 227 -35.12 13.50 29.15
C ALA A 227 -33.59 13.72 29.25
N ILE A 228 -32.84 13.37 28.21
CA ILE A 228 -31.38 13.52 28.18
C ILE A 228 -31.01 14.93 27.72
N GLU A 229 -30.27 15.65 28.56
CA GLU A 229 -29.79 16.99 28.27
C GLU A 229 -29.06 17.06 26.91
N GLY A 230 -29.53 17.94 26.03
CA GLY A 230 -28.98 18.16 24.68
C GLY A 230 -29.56 17.25 23.59
N ILE A 231 -30.56 16.41 23.92
CA ILE A 231 -31.38 15.65 22.96
C ILE A 231 -32.76 16.31 22.87
N GLY A 232 -32.94 17.19 21.88
CA GLY A 232 -34.23 17.83 21.59
C GLY A 232 -35.14 17.00 20.68
N LYS A 233 -36.36 17.49 20.44
CA LYS A 233 -37.41 16.84 19.63
C LYS A 233 -36.91 16.34 18.26
N THR A 234 -36.09 17.14 17.58
CA THR A 234 -35.52 16.81 16.26
C THR A 234 -34.52 15.66 16.32
N ILE A 235 -33.63 15.67 17.32
CA ILE A 235 -32.61 14.62 17.47
C ILE A 235 -33.28 13.32 17.90
N ALA A 236 -34.18 13.37 18.89
CA ALA A 236 -34.97 12.21 19.30
C ALA A 236 -35.75 11.59 18.14
N SER A 237 -36.37 12.42 17.28
CA SER A 237 -37.10 11.92 16.10
C SER A 237 -36.21 11.16 15.11
N ARG A 238 -34.95 11.60 14.95
CA ARG A 238 -33.98 10.95 14.06
C ARG A 238 -33.45 9.66 14.66
N ILE A 239 -33.22 9.65 15.97
CA ILE A 239 -32.82 8.45 16.72
C ILE A 239 -33.93 7.40 16.65
N ASP A 240 -35.19 7.78 16.89
CA ASP A 240 -36.33 6.86 16.79
C ASP A 240 -36.45 6.29 15.37
N LYS A 241 -36.20 7.09 14.34
CA LYS A 241 -36.19 6.58 12.95
C LYS A 241 -35.06 5.57 12.72
N GLU A 242 -33.86 5.87 13.22
CA GLU A 242 -32.68 5.01 13.04
C GLU A 242 -32.78 3.68 13.80
N LEU A 243 -33.36 3.71 15.01
CA LEU A 243 -33.45 2.55 15.91
C LEU A 243 -34.79 1.81 15.80
N GLY A 244 -35.81 2.46 15.27
CA GLY A 244 -37.22 2.07 15.39
C GLY A 244 -37.91 1.64 14.10
N GLU A 245 -37.16 1.25 13.07
CA GLU A 245 -37.75 0.46 11.97
C GLU A 245 -37.60 -1.05 12.30
N PRO A 246 -38.69 -1.85 12.27
CA PRO A 246 -38.57 -3.19 11.72
C PRO A 246 -38.25 -3.13 10.23
#